data_AF-A0A925BTB1-F1
#
_entry.id   AF-A0A925BTB1-F1
#
_cell.length_a   1.000
_cell.length_b   1.000
_cell.length_c   1.000
_cell.angle_alpha   90.00
_cell.angle_beta   90.00
_cell.angle_gamma   90.00
#
_symmetry.space_group_name_H-M   'P 1'
#
loop_
_entity.id
_entity.type
_entity.pdbx_description
1 polymer ?
#
loop_
_entity_poly.entity_id
_entity_poly.type
_entity_poly.pdbx_seq_one_letter_code
_entity_poly.pdbx_strand_id
1 'polypeptide(L)'
;LLVDRSGQEVARYEKIHLFDVNLPDGNTYHESQTVVAGLRVPPVHPSKDLGNIGISVCYDVRFPELYRQLSLMGAEVLFIPAAFTAYTGKDHWQVLLQARAIENTCYVIAPAQTGRHNSIRQSHGHAMIIDPWGVILADAGDEPGVAIAAIEPARLEQVRRQMPSLHHRVFV
;
A
#
# COMPACT_ATOMS: atom_id res chain seq x y z
N LEU A 1 -11.46 2.98 -4.95
CA LEU A 1 -12.59 2.11 -5.37
C LEU A 1 -12.03 0.77 -5.78
N LEU A 2 -12.74 -0.30 -5.48
CA LEU A 2 -12.51 -1.61 -6.08
C LEU A 2 -13.72 -1.93 -6.95
N VAL A 3 -13.46 -2.24 -8.22
CA VAL A 3 -14.47 -2.51 -9.24
C VAL A 3 -14.20 -3.90 -9.79
N ASP A 4 -15.23 -4.74 -9.89
CA ASP A 4 -15.09 -6.09 -10.42
C ASP A 4 -15.20 -6.15 -11.96
N ARG A 5 -15.09 -7.35 -12.51
CA ARG A 5 -15.16 -7.59 -13.97
C ARG A 5 -16.52 -7.22 -14.60
N SER A 6 -17.59 -7.13 -13.81
CA SER A 6 -18.91 -6.69 -14.28
C SER A 6 -19.04 -5.17 -14.32
N GLY A 7 -18.06 -4.43 -13.79
CA GLY A 7 -18.11 -2.99 -13.62
C GLY A 7 -18.80 -2.55 -12.33
N GLN A 8 -19.13 -3.48 -11.43
CA GLN A 8 -19.76 -3.16 -10.16
C GLN A 8 -18.71 -2.71 -9.12
N GLU A 9 -19.04 -1.66 -8.38
CA GLU A 9 -18.28 -1.28 -7.18
C GLU A 9 -18.50 -2.32 -6.09
N VAL A 10 -17.43 -3.02 -5.71
CA VAL A 10 -17.46 -4.07 -4.69
C VAL A 10 -16.84 -3.65 -3.36
N ALA A 11 -16.03 -2.57 -3.38
CA ALA A 11 -15.54 -1.93 -2.16
C ALA A 11 -15.18 -0.46 -2.40
N ARG A 12 -15.34 0.33 -1.34
CA ARG A 12 -14.92 1.73 -1.29
C ARG A 12 -14.15 1.98 -0.01
N TYR A 13 -13.05 2.69 -0.18
CA TYR A 13 -12.24 3.19 0.91
C TYR A 13 -11.98 4.67 0.68
N GLU A 14 -12.22 5.45 1.73
CA GLU A 14 -11.96 6.88 1.81
C GLU A 14 -10.73 7.04 2.72
N LYS A 15 -9.69 7.69 2.20
CA LYS A 15 -8.41 7.85 2.89
C LYS A 15 -8.64 8.46 4.29
N ILE A 16 -8.20 7.76 5.33
CA ILE A 16 -8.41 8.20 6.72
C ILE A 16 -7.25 9.05 7.24
N HIS A 17 -6.02 8.83 6.76
CA HIS A 17 -4.85 9.64 7.11
C HIS A 17 -4.52 10.64 5.99
N LEU A 18 -4.89 11.90 6.20
CA LEU A 18 -4.59 12.96 5.24
C LEU A 18 -3.14 13.46 5.36
N PHE A 19 -2.57 13.85 4.23
CA PHE A 19 -1.19 14.28 4.10
C PHE A 19 -1.05 15.77 4.42
N ASP A 20 -1.01 16.06 5.71
CA ASP A 20 -0.78 17.39 6.27
C ASP A 20 0.64 17.44 6.84
N VAL A 21 1.61 17.88 6.04
CA VAL A 21 3.04 17.87 6.42
C VAL A 21 3.77 19.11 5.94
N ASN A 22 4.80 19.49 6.71
CA ASN A 22 5.81 20.47 6.30
C ASN A 22 7.10 19.71 5.98
N LEU A 23 7.50 19.72 4.72
CA LEU A 23 8.72 19.05 4.29
C LEU A 23 9.93 20.00 4.35
N PRO A 24 11.14 19.49 4.66
CA PRO A 24 12.35 20.30 4.70
C PRO A 24 12.77 20.92 3.36
N ASP A 25 12.21 20.47 2.24
CA ASP A 25 12.41 21.07 0.91
C ASP A 25 11.64 22.39 0.71
N GLY A 26 10.97 22.87 1.76
CA GLY A 26 10.17 24.09 1.76
C GLY A 26 8.74 23.91 1.28
N ASN A 27 8.35 22.68 0.88
CA ASN A 27 6.99 22.40 0.47
C ASN A 27 6.11 22.04 1.68
N THR A 28 4.99 22.75 1.78
CA THR A 28 3.92 22.42 2.73
C THR A 28 2.76 21.80 1.97
N TYR A 29 2.32 20.63 2.43
CA TYR A 29 1.16 19.93 1.91
C TYR A 29 0.07 19.93 2.98
N HIS A 30 -1.14 20.35 2.61
CA HIS A 30 -2.33 20.34 3.47
C HIS A 30 -3.50 19.71 2.70
N GLU A 31 -3.49 18.39 2.57
CA GLU A 31 -4.56 17.66 1.88
C GLU A 31 -5.94 17.93 2.51
N SER A 32 -5.98 18.11 3.83
CA SER A 32 -7.21 18.41 4.58
C SER A 32 -7.93 19.72 4.20
N GLN A 33 -7.24 20.66 3.53
CA GLN A 33 -7.88 21.88 3.02
C GLN A 33 -8.86 21.61 1.88
N THR A 34 -8.73 20.47 1.19
CA THR A 34 -9.49 20.14 -0.01
C THR A 34 -10.17 18.78 0.03
N VAL A 35 -9.77 17.92 0.96
CA VAL A 35 -10.25 16.54 1.09
C VAL A 35 -10.77 16.30 2.51
N VAL A 36 -11.91 15.62 2.62
CA VAL A 36 -12.44 15.15 3.90
C VAL A 36 -11.92 13.74 4.18
N ALA A 37 -11.39 13.52 5.37
CA ALA A 37 -10.92 12.21 5.80
C ALA A 37 -12.08 11.22 5.91
N GLY A 38 -11.83 9.96 5.53
CA GLY A 38 -12.71 8.86 5.89
C GLY A 38 -12.72 8.62 7.40
N LEU A 39 -13.77 7.96 7.89
CA LEU A 39 -13.95 7.67 9.32
C LEU A 39 -13.96 6.17 9.64
N ARG A 40 -13.72 5.32 8.64
CA ARG A 40 -13.89 3.87 8.76
C ARG A 40 -12.60 3.15 8.37
N VAL A 41 -12.30 2.09 9.12
CA VAL A 41 -11.26 1.13 8.73
C VAL A 41 -11.64 0.54 7.34
N PRO A 42 -10.68 0.46 6.40
CA PRO A 42 -10.93 -0.10 5.08
C PRO A 42 -11.46 -1.54 5.18
N PRO A 43 -12.44 -1.93 4.36
CA PRO A 43 -12.88 -3.31 4.30
C PRO A 43 -11.79 -4.20 3.69
N VAL A 44 -11.79 -5.48 4.08
CA VAL A 44 -11.09 -6.54 3.35
C VAL A 44 -12.09 -7.19 2.38
N HIS A 45 -11.74 -7.24 1.10
CA HIS A 45 -12.60 -7.79 0.06
C HIS A 45 -12.06 -9.14 -0.45
N PRO A 46 -12.87 -10.21 -0.45
CA PRO A 46 -12.43 -11.51 -0.96
C PRO A 46 -12.37 -11.54 -2.49
N SER A 47 -11.21 -11.85 -3.06
CA SER A 47 -11.04 -12.11 -4.50
C SER A 47 -10.76 -13.58 -4.76
N LYS A 48 -11.42 -14.15 -5.79
CA LYS A 48 -11.16 -15.54 -6.22
C LYS A 48 -9.77 -15.72 -6.82
N ASP A 49 -9.20 -14.65 -7.39
CA ASP A 49 -7.95 -14.72 -8.15
C ASP A 49 -6.74 -14.23 -7.37
N LEU A 50 -6.95 -13.32 -6.40
CA LEU A 50 -5.88 -12.66 -5.65
C LEU A 50 -5.91 -12.96 -4.14
N GLY A 51 -6.92 -13.66 -3.63
CA GLY A 51 -7.13 -13.83 -2.20
C GLY A 51 -7.78 -12.59 -1.56
N ASN A 52 -7.66 -12.46 -0.25
CA ASN A 52 -8.28 -11.37 0.51
C ASN A 52 -7.53 -10.05 0.33
N ILE A 53 -8.19 -9.06 -0.24
CA ILE A 53 -7.63 -7.75 -0.60
C ILE A 53 -7.90 -6.74 0.52
N GLY A 54 -6.83 -6.24 1.15
CA GLY A 54 -6.85 -5.03 1.97
C GLY A 54 -6.50 -3.79 1.13
N ILE A 55 -7.13 -2.66 1.43
CA ILE A 55 -6.97 -1.41 0.67
C ILE A 55 -6.50 -0.30 1.59
N SER A 56 -5.56 0.51 1.13
CA SER A 56 -5.09 1.73 1.79
C SER A 56 -4.71 2.77 0.73
N VAL A 57 -4.41 4.01 1.11
CA VAL A 57 -4.03 5.05 0.15
C VAL A 57 -2.83 5.85 0.66
N CYS A 58 -1.75 5.81 -0.12
CA CYS A 58 -0.60 6.71 -0.01
C CYS A 58 -0.08 6.87 1.43
N TYR A 59 -0.40 7.99 2.08
CA TYR A 59 0.09 8.36 3.41
C TYR A 59 -0.27 7.36 4.50
N ASP A 60 -1.35 6.60 4.31
CA ASP A 60 -1.71 5.46 5.15
C ASP A 60 -0.54 4.50 5.38
N VAL A 61 0.37 4.32 4.41
CA VAL A 61 1.57 3.47 4.52
C VAL A 61 2.45 3.81 5.73
N ARG A 62 2.36 5.00 6.29
CA ARG A 62 3.12 5.39 7.49
C ARG A 62 2.54 4.89 8.81
N PHE A 63 1.31 4.37 8.81
CA PHE A 63 0.57 3.97 10.00
C PHE A 63 0.49 2.43 10.08
N PRO A 64 1.44 1.76 10.76
CA PRO A 64 1.50 0.29 10.80
C PRO A 64 0.23 -0.35 11.39
N GLU A 65 -0.47 0.36 12.27
CA GLU A 65 -1.70 -0.10 12.93
C GLU A 65 -2.79 -0.43 11.91
N LEU A 66 -2.89 0.35 10.83
CA LEU A 66 -3.85 0.12 9.76
C LEU A 66 -3.62 -1.23 9.08
N TYR A 67 -2.37 -1.52 8.70
CA TYR A 67 -2.01 -2.77 8.04
C TYR A 67 -2.10 -3.95 8.99
N ARG A 68 -1.82 -3.71 10.26
CA ARG A 68 -2.02 -4.72 11.28
C ARG A 68 -3.49 -5.11 11.41
N GLN A 69 -4.39 -4.13 11.41
CA GLN A 69 -5.84 -4.38 11.41
C GLN A 69 -6.28 -5.12 10.15
N LEU A 70 -5.83 -4.70 8.96
CA LEU A 70 -6.14 -5.39 7.71
C LEU A 70 -5.68 -6.86 7.74
N SER A 71 -4.47 -7.13 8.22
CA SER A 71 -3.93 -8.48 8.37
C SER A 71 -4.74 -9.32 9.36
N LEU A 72 -5.16 -8.75 10.50
CA LEU A 72 -6.06 -9.39 11.46
C LEU A 72 -7.45 -9.71 10.88
N MET A 73 -7.94 -8.84 9.99
CA MET A 73 -9.17 -9.05 9.22
C MET A 73 -9.00 -10.08 8.09
N GLY A 74 -7.81 -10.69 7.96
CA GLY A 74 -7.53 -11.77 7.02
C GLY A 74 -7.00 -11.31 5.68
N ALA A 75 -6.51 -10.07 5.54
CA ALA A 75 -5.85 -9.64 4.31
C ALA A 75 -4.64 -10.52 3.97
N GLU A 76 -4.48 -10.79 2.68
CA GLU A 76 -3.40 -11.57 2.07
C GLU A 76 -2.63 -10.72 1.06
N VAL A 77 -3.33 -9.77 0.43
CA VAL A 77 -2.78 -8.79 -0.51
C VAL A 77 -3.16 -7.40 -0.05
N LEU A 78 -2.19 -6.50 0.02
CA LEU A 78 -2.35 -5.10 0.39
C LEU A 78 -2.20 -4.23 -0.86
N PHE A 79 -3.27 -3.58 -1.28
CA PHE A 79 -3.23 -2.58 -2.33
C PHE A 79 -2.96 -1.20 -1.73
N ILE A 80 -1.88 -0.56 -2.20
CA ILE A 80 -1.39 0.73 -1.67
C ILE A 80 -1.17 1.73 -2.82
N PRO A 81 -2.23 2.14 -3.55
CA PRO A 81 -2.11 3.20 -4.55
C PRO A 81 -1.60 4.50 -3.92
N ALA A 82 -0.65 5.16 -4.58
CA ALA A 82 0.00 6.33 -4.04
C ALA A 82 0.39 7.39 -5.08
N ALA A 83 0.56 8.61 -4.57
CA ALA A 83 1.24 9.70 -5.27
C ALA A 83 2.31 10.28 -4.33
N PHE A 84 3.28 9.45 -3.96
CA PHE A 84 4.36 9.84 -3.06
C PHE A 84 5.20 10.96 -3.67
N THR A 85 5.55 11.97 -2.88
CA THR A 85 6.43 13.07 -3.31
C THR A 85 7.81 12.50 -3.67
N ALA A 86 8.49 13.04 -4.69
CA ALA A 86 9.87 12.66 -4.99
C ALA A 86 10.81 12.80 -3.77
N TYR A 87 10.63 13.86 -2.97
CA TYR A 87 11.46 14.13 -1.79
C TYR A 87 11.38 13.04 -0.73
N THR A 88 10.18 12.65 -0.30
CA THR A 88 10.05 11.58 0.72
C THR A 88 10.12 10.18 0.13
N GLY A 89 9.83 10.01 -1.16
CA GLY A 89 9.77 8.71 -1.82
C GLY A 89 11.13 8.03 -1.90
N LYS A 90 12.16 8.77 -2.33
CA LYS A 90 13.53 8.26 -2.46
C LYS A 90 14.07 7.58 -1.19
N ASP A 91 13.61 8.01 -0.01
CA ASP A 91 14.11 7.51 1.28
C ASP A 91 13.15 6.53 1.95
N HIS A 92 11.84 6.66 1.72
CA HIS A 92 10.84 5.94 2.52
C HIS A 92 9.97 4.95 1.74
N TRP A 93 9.77 5.15 0.44
CA TRP A 93 8.71 4.43 -0.27
C TRP A 93 8.94 2.91 -0.23
N GLN A 94 10.07 2.46 -0.75
CA GLN A 94 10.43 1.04 -0.73
C GLN A 94 10.47 0.48 0.70
N VAL A 95 11.13 1.19 1.63
CA VAL A 95 11.31 0.73 3.01
C VAL A 95 9.97 0.50 3.70
N LEU A 96 9.03 1.43 3.55
CA LEU A 96 7.70 1.32 4.15
C LEU A 96 6.90 0.19 3.51
N LEU A 97 6.92 0.05 2.18
CA LEU A 97 6.21 -1.04 1.50
C LEU A 97 6.74 -2.42 1.91
N GLN A 98 8.07 -2.59 1.93
CA GLN A 98 8.69 -3.84 2.40
C GLN A 98 8.34 -4.12 3.86
N ALA A 99 8.36 -3.10 4.72
CA ALA A 99 7.95 -3.26 6.11
C ALA A 99 6.50 -3.75 6.22
N ARG A 100 5.54 -3.20 5.45
CA ARG A 100 4.15 -3.65 5.46
C ARG A 100 3.99 -5.08 4.96
N ALA A 101 4.76 -5.49 3.96
CA ALA A 101 4.76 -6.86 3.47
C ALA A 101 5.27 -7.84 4.55
N ILE A 102 6.44 -7.54 5.13
CA ILE A 102 7.15 -8.39 6.09
C ILE A 102 6.35 -8.53 7.40
N GLU A 103 5.97 -7.42 8.02
CA GLU A 103 5.40 -7.45 9.37
C GLU A 103 3.99 -8.05 9.40
N ASN A 104 3.30 -8.05 8.25
CA ASN A 104 1.94 -8.56 8.11
C ASN A 104 1.87 -9.87 7.32
N THR A 105 2.99 -10.38 6.81
CA THR A 105 3.05 -11.58 5.95
C THR A 105 2.03 -11.52 4.82
N CYS A 106 2.04 -10.40 4.08
CA CYS A 106 1.11 -10.12 2.99
C CYS A 106 1.88 -9.75 1.74
N TYR A 107 1.34 -10.07 0.57
CA TYR A 107 1.79 -9.42 -0.65
C TYR A 107 1.45 -7.94 -0.60
N VAL A 108 2.29 -7.10 -1.20
CA VAL A 108 2.02 -5.68 -1.40
C VAL A 108 1.99 -5.40 -2.89
N ILE A 109 0.92 -4.74 -3.34
CA ILE A 109 0.77 -4.22 -4.71
C ILE A 109 0.56 -2.72 -4.58
N ALA A 110 1.57 -1.94 -4.97
CA ALA A 110 1.61 -0.51 -4.73
C ALA A 110 1.76 0.29 -6.03
N PRO A 111 0.65 0.55 -6.76
CA PRO A 111 0.67 1.46 -7.90
C PRO A 111 1.08 2.87 -7.47
N ALA A 112 1.92 3.53 -8.26
CA ALA A 112 2.43 4.86 -7.94
C ALA A 112 2.30 5.83 -9.12
N GLN A 113 1.95 7.08 -8.84
CA GLN A 113 2.18 8.19 -9.77
C GLN A 113 3.68 8.41 -9.94
N THR A 114 4.10 8.80 -11.14
CA THR A 114 5.51 9.10 -11.43
C THR A 114 5.67 10.39 -12.24
N GLY A 115 6.89 10.92 -12.26
CA GLY A 115 7.27 12.08 -13.07
C GLY A 115 6.79 13.42 -12.50
N ARG A 116 6.92 14.46 -13.34
CA ARG A 116 6.58 15.84 -13.00
C ARG A 116 5.17 16.19 -13.50
N HIS A 117 4.29 16.56 -12.57
CA HIS A 117 2.89 16.89 -12.85
C HIS A 117 2.69 18.37 -13.19
N ASN A 118 3.46 19.24 -12.54
CA ASN A 118 3.49 20.68 -12.78
C ASN A 118 4.78 21.31 -12.21
N SER A 119 4.85 22.64 -12.12
CA SER A 119 6.05 23.35 -11.66
C SER A 119 6.48 22.99 -10.23
N ILE A 120 5.53 22.65 -9.35
CA ILE A 120 5.73 22.44 -7.90
C ILE A 120 5.48 21.00 -7.44
N ARG A 121 4.96 20.12 -8.29
CA ARG A 121 4.58 18.75 -7.92
C ARG A 121 5.28 17.71 -8.78
N GLN A 122 6.06 16.86 -8.13
CA GLN A 122 6.73 15.69 -8.71
C GLN A 122 6.47 14.47 -7.83
N SER A 123 6.15 13.34 -8.46
CA SER A 123 5.98 12.06 -7.77
C SER A 123 7.19 11.16 -7.97
N HIS A 124 7.41 10.27 -6.99
CA HIS A 124 8.58 9.41 -6.95
C HIS A 124 8.57 8.29 -8.00
N GLY A 125 7.39 7.79 -8.37
CA GLY A 125 7.28 6.57 -9.17
C GLY A 125 7.47 5.33 -8.32
N HIS A 126 8.20 4.36 -8.86
CA HIS A 126 8.50 3.06 -8.26
C HIS A 126 7.23 2.30 -7.86
N ALA A 127 6.32 2.13 -8.82
CA ALA A 127 5.18 1.24 -8.63
C ALA A 127 5.72 -0.19 -8.45
N MET A 128 5.33 -0.85 -7.36
CA MET A 128 6.06 -2.05 -6.89
C MET A 128 5.14 -3.20 -6.50
N ILE A 129 5.62 -4.42 -6.71
CA ILE A 129 5.01 -5.66 -6.20
C ILE A 129 6.03 -6.35 -5.28
N ILE A 130 5.61 -6.71 -4.06
CA ILE A 130 6.47 -7.29 -3.02
C ILE A 130 5.82 -8.56 -2.46
N ASP A 131 6.62 -9.61 -2.27
CA ASP A 131 6.17 -10.87 -1.66
C ASP A 131 6.01 -10.77 -0.13
N PRO A 132 5.36 -11.74 0.53
CA PRO A 132 5.19 -11.76 1.99
C PRO A 132 6.48 -11.82 2.81
N TRP A 133 7.63 -12.13 2.18
CA TRP A 133 8.95 -12.13 2.80
C TRP A 133 9.68 -10.78 2.65
N GLY A 134 9.08 -9.83 1.92
CA GLY A 134 9.67 -8.53 1.62
C GLY A 134 10.53 -8.52 0.37
N VAL A 135 10.55 -9.58 -0.44
CA VAL A 135 11.27 -9.62 -1.71
C VAL A 135 10.53 -8.77 -2.74
N ILE A 136 11.22 -7.81 -3.35
CA ILE A 136 10.68 -7.00 -4.44
C ILE A 136 10.62 -7.88 -5.69
N LEU A 137 9.40 -8.18 -6.14
CA LEU A 137 9.15 -9.03 -7.31
C LEU A 137 9.19 -8.23 -8.61
N ALA A 138 8.73 -6.98 -8.57
CA ALA A 138 8.77 -6.07 -9.71
C ALA A 138 8.77 -4.61 -9.23
N ASP A 139 9.51 -3.76 -9.94
CA ASP A 139 9.55 -2.30 -9.80
C ASP A 139 9.43 -1.67 -11.19
N ALA A 140 8.47 -0.77 -11.39
CA ALA A 140 8.24 -0.07 -12.64
C ALA A 140 9.20 1.12 -12.88
N GLY A 141 10.02 1.50 -11.90
CA GLY A 141 10.92 2.65 -11.99
C GLY A 141 10.19 4.00 -11.96
N ASP A 142 10.84 5.04 -12.46
CA ASP A 142 10.40 6.43 -12.42
C ASP A 142 9.78 6.94 -13.74
N GLU A 143 9.64 6.09 -14.74
CA GLU A 143 8.95 6.39 -16.00
C GLU A 143 7.56 5.71 -16.07
N PRO A 144 6.61 6.24 -16.86
CA PRO A 144 5.32 5.58 -17.06
C PRO A 144 5.48 4.15 -17.58
N GLY A 145 4.95 3.19 -16.83
CA GLY A 145 5.14 1.77 -17.12
C GLY A 145 4.28 0.86 -16.26
N VAL A 146 4.56 -0.44 -16.32
CA VAL A 146 3.83 -1.47 -15.58
C VAL A 146 4.80 -2.40 -14.85
N ALA A 147 4.50 -2.68 -13.59
CA ALA A 147 5.13 -3.76 -12.83
C ALA A 147 4.26 -5.02 -12.96
N ILE A 148 4.86 -6.14 -13.37
CA ILE A 148 4.17 -7.42 -13.55
C ILE A 148 4.95 -8.49 -12.79
N ALA A 149 4.24 -9.24 -11.93
CA ALA A 149 4.79 -10.36 -11.19
C ALA A 149 3.73 -11.45 -10.99
N ALA A 150 4.19 -12.69 -10.81
CA ALA A 150 3.33 -13.80 -10.41
C ALA A 150 3.01 -13.72 -8.91
N ILE A 151 1.75 -13.96 -8.56
CA ILE A 151 1.31 -14.11 -7.17
C ILE A 151 1.05 -15.59 -6.92
N GLU A 152 1.80 -16.17 -5.99
CA GLU A 152 1.68 -17.58 -5.63
C GLU A 152 1.02 -17.72 -4.25
N PRO A 153 -0.20 -18.28 -4.15
CA PRO A 153 -0.86 -18.48 -2.86
C PRO A 153 -0.04 -19.36 -1.89
N ALA A 154 0.65 -20.38 -2.41
CA ALA A 154 1.48 -21.28 -1.61
C ALA A 154 2.64 -20.56 -0.90
N ARG A 155 3.16 -19.49 -1.48
CA ARG A 155 4.24 -18.67 -0.91
C ARG A 155 3.80 -17.98 0.38
N LEU A 156 2.56 -17.50 0.43
CA LEU A 156 2.00 -16.85 1.62
C LEU A 156 1.88 -17.83 2.78
N GLU A 157 1.33 -19.03 2.53
CA GLU A 157 1.29 -20.10 3.54
C GLU A 157 2.69 -20.52 3.99
N GLN A 158 3.63 -20.65 3.04
CA GLN A 158 5.01 -21.00 3.34
C GLN A 158 5.65 -20.00 4.31
N VAL A 159 5.54 -18.70 4.01
CA VAL A 159 6.10 -17.64 4.85
C VAL A 159 5.45 -17.65 6.24
N ARG A 160 4.12 -17.76 6.33
CA ARG A 160 3.43 -17.82 7.63
C ARG A 160 3.80 -19.05 8.46
N ARG A 161 4.10 -20.20 7.83
CA ARG A 161 4.61 -21.40 8.52
C ARG A 161 6.05 -21.22 9.00
N GLN A 162 6.92 -20.62 8.19
CA GLN A 162 8.34 -20.41 8.51
C GLN A 162 8.55 -19.31 9.56
N MET A 163 7.72 -18.26 9.51
CA MET A 163 7.75 -17.11 10.41
C MET A 163 6.32 -16.81 10.92
N PRO A 164 5.82 -17.55 11.91
CA PRO A 164 4.47 -17.37 12.45
C PRO A 164 4.38 -16.15 13.40
N SER A 165 5.01 -15.03 13.05
CA SER A 165 5.10 -13.82 13.87
C SER A 165 3.73 -13.28 14.27
N LEU A 166 2.73 -13.41 13.41
CA LEU A 166 1.34 -13.01 13.68
C LEU A 166 0.72 -13.78 14.86
N HIS A 167 1.10 -15.04 15.08
CA HIS A 167 0.60 -15.87 16.18
C HIS A 167 1.35 -15.64 17.49
N HIS A 168 2.55 -15.04 17.45
CA HIS A 168 3.37 -14.77 18.62
C HIS A 168 3.08 -13.40 19.26
N ARG A 169 2.10 -12.67 18.75
CA ARG A 169 1.76 -11.33 19.22
C ARG A 169 1.15 -11.38 20.63
N VAL A 170 1.58 -10.46 21.48
CA VAL A 170 1.09 -10.32 22.86
C VAL A 170 0.26 -9.05 23.08
N PHE A 171 0.24 -8.13 22.10
CA PHE A 171 -0.62 -6.94 22.09
C PHE A 171 -0.99 -6.56 20.65
N VAL A 172 -2.00 -5.69 20.55
CA VAL A 172 -2.33 -4.96 19.33
C VAL A 172 -1.75 -3.58 19.39
#